data_AF-A0A3A6P0V7-F1
#
_entry.id   AF-A0A3A6P0V7-F1
#
_cell.length_a   1.000
_cell.length_b   1.000
_cell.length_c   1.000
_cell.angle_alpha   90.00
_cell.angle_beta   90.00
_cell.angle_gamma   90.00
#
_symmetry.space_group_name_H-M   'P 1'
#
loop_
_entity.id
_entity.type
_entity.pdbx_description
1 polymer ?
#
loop_
_entity_poly.entity_id
_entity_poly.type
_entity_poly.pdbx_seq_one_letter_code
_entity_poly.pdbx_strand_id
1 'polypeptide(L)'
;MQAYRGLDHNELALFSQALEMAEDRVNDHFHLSSGFWRQHPFEVRTLAELTPAEVSSEALAQVLRLRQPQDERRLRARDFFRICFQDHNFLELIQREDARQRFIPLMTYVLVHELVHVVRFYKFMQLFDADDRQRSLEEGRVHEISANMLRKVRLPHLGWVLDCYQKYTAAHSAERYC
;
A
#
# COMPACT_ATOMS: atom_id res chain seq x y z
N MET A 1 14.59 22.41 1.46
CA MET A 1 13.51 21.44 1.70
C MET A 1 12.51 21.58 0.58
N GLN A 2 12.40 20.58 -0.29
CA GLN A 2 11.39 20.58 -1.35
C GLN A 2 10.04 20.39 -0.65
N ALA A 3 9.11 21.33 -0.83
CA ALA A 3 7.77 21.21 -0.28
C ALA A 3 6.98 20.27 -1.18
N TYR A 4 6.84 19.02 -0.76
CA TYR A 4 6.02 18.04 -1.45
C TYR A 4 4.53 18.41 -1.32
N ARG A 5 3.77 18.25 -2.42
CA ARG A 5 2.31 18.44 -2.40
C ARG A 5 1.65 17.21 -1.78
N GLY A 6 0.87 17.43 -0.71
CA GLY A 6 -0.05 16.42 -0.16
C GLY A 6 -1.42 16.44 -0.84
N LEU A 7 -2.22 15.42 -0.57
CA LEU A 7 -3.62 15.35 -1.01
C LEU A 7 -4.42 16.52 -0.42
N ASP A 8 -5.25 17.16 -1.25
CA ASP A 8 -6.23 18.15 -0.77
C ASP A 8 -7.47 17.49 -0.15
N HIS A 9 -8.41 18.29 0.34
CA HIS A 9 -9.61 17.79 1.01
C HIS A 9 -10.47 16.86 0.14
N ASN A 10 -10.61 17.16 -1.15
CA ASN A 10 -11.38 16.32 -2.06
C ASN A 10 -10.61 15.03 -2.38
N GLU A 11 -9.31 15.14 -2.61
CA GLU A 11 -8.43 13.99 -2.85
C GLU A 11 -8.35 13.05 -1.63
N LEU A 12 -8.39 13.58 -0.40
CA LEU A 12 -8.47 12.80 0.84
C LEU A 12 -9.81 12.05 0.99
N ALA A 13 -10.91 12.62 0.49
CA ALA A 13 -12.19 11.92 0.43
C ALA A 13 -12.12 10.73 -0.55
N LEU A 14 -11.49 10.92 -1.72
CA LEU A 14 -11.22 9.83 -2.67
C LEU A 14 -10.29 8.78 -2.08
N PHE A 15 -9.30 9.19 -1.28
CA PHE A 15 -8.40 8.30 -0.56
C PHE A 15 -9.13 7.40 0.43
N SER A 16 -9.99 8.00 1.26
CA SER A 16 -10.82 7.25 2.21
C SER A 16 -11.71 6.23 1.49
N GLN A 17 -12.34 6.64 0.38
CA GLN A 17 -13.14 5.74 -0.45
C GLN A 17 -12.31 4.60 -1.04
N ALA A 18 -11.13 4.91 -1.57
CA ALA A 18 -10.25 3.91 -2.17
C ALA A 18 -9.73 2.90 -1.13
N LEU A 19 -9.47 3.35 0.10
CA LEU A 19 -9.06 2.50 1.22
C LEU A 19 -10.19 1.55 1.63
N GLU A 20 -11.41 2.03 1.81
CA GLU A 20 -12.58 1.20 2.11
C GLU A 20 -12.77 0.11 1.04
N MET A 21 -12.70 0.51 -0.25
CA MET A 21 -12.76 -0.44 -1.36
C MET A 21 -11.64 -1.49 -1.28
N ALA A 22 -10.42 -1.08 -0.95
CA ALA A 22 -9.27 -1.97 -0.88
C ALA A 22 -9.40 -2.97 0.28
N GLU A 23 -9.79 -2.51 1.47
CA GLU A 23 -10.06 -3.36 2.64
C GLU A 23 -11.11 -4.41 2.31
N ASP A 24 -12.24 -4.01 1.72
CA ASP A 24 -13.30 -4.92 1.29
C ASP A 24 -12.77 -6.01 0.35
N ARG A 25 -11.96 -5.63 -0.66
CA ARG A 25 -11.41 -6.61 -1.60
C ARG A 25 -10.48 -7.59 -0.90
N VAL A 26 -9.62 -7.12 -0.01
CA VAL A 26 -8.65 -7.93 0.74
C VAL A 26 -9.38 -8.87 1.70
N ASN A 27 -10.42 -8.38 2.37
CA ASN A 27 -11.30 -9.17 3.24
C ASN A 27 -11.94 -10.32 2.49
N ASP A 28 -12.58 -10.02 1.35
CA ASP A 28 -13.25 -11.01 0.52
C ASP A 28 -12.27 -12.08 0.01
N HIS A 29 -11.09 -11.68 -0.45
CA HIS A 29 -10.11 -12.58 -1.05
C HIS A 29 -9.49 -13.55 -0.03
N PHE A 30 -9.10 -13.05 1.14
CA PHE A 30 -8.42 -13.86 2.15
C PHE A 30 -9.38 -14.51 3.15
N HIS A 31 -10.69 -14.34 2.95
CA HIS A 31 -11.75 -14.78 3.86
C HIS A 31 -11.46 -14.35 5.30
N LEU A 32 -11.10 -13.07 5.48
CA LEU A 32 -10.73 -12.54 6.79
C LEU A 32 -11.97 -12.47 7.69
N SER A 33 -11.81 -12.92 8.93
CA SER A 33 -12.88 -12.77 9.92
C SER A 33 -13.06 -11.30 10.30
N SER A 34 -14.24 -10.94 10.79
CA SER A 34 -14.54 -9.58 11.29
C SER A 34 -13.59 -9.10 12.40
N GLY A 35 -12.93 -10.02 13.09
CA GLY A 35 -11.92 -9.71 14.12
C GLY A 35 -10.48 -9.63 13.60
N PHE A 36 -10.21 -9.95 12.33
CA PHE A 36 -8.85 -10.08 11.82
C PHE A 36 -8.06 -8.78 11.99
N TRP A 37 -8.54 -7.64 11.48
CA TRP A 37 -7.85 -6.35 11.60
C TRP A 37 -7.75 -5.82 13.03
N ARG A 38 -8.72 -6.17 13.88
CA ARG A 38 -8.63 -5.87 15.32
C ARG A 38 -7.49 -6.64 15.98
N GLN A 39 -7.30 -7.88 15.57
CA GLN A 39 -6.19 -8.69 16.03
C GLN A 39 -4.90 -8.30 15.31
N HIS A 40 -4.91 -7.77 14.10
CA HIS A 40 -3.73 -7.50 13.28
C HIS A 40 -3.73 -6.03 12.86
N PRO A 41 -3.43 -5.11 13.81
CA PRO A 41 -3.60 -3.69 13.59
C PRO A 41 -2.62 -3.17 12.54
N PHE A 42 -3.11 -2.37 11.60
CA PHE A 42 -2.26 -1.59 10.72
C PHE A 42 -2.70 -0.13 10.72
N GLU A 43 -1.80 0.74 10.30
CA GLU A 43 -2.08 2.16 10.08
C GLU A 43 -1.89 2.50 8.61
N VAL A 44 -2.65 3.46 8.10
CA VAL A 44 -2.38 4.09 6.80
C VAL A 44 -2.17 5.57 7.05
N ARG A 45 -1.07 6.11 6.52
CA ARG A 45 -0.72 7.53 6.65
C ARG A 45 -0.48 8.13 5.28
N THR A 46 -0.99 9.35 5.07
CA THR A 46 -0.68 10.18 3.91
C THR A 46 0.51 11.08 4.22
N LEU A 47 1.04 11.75 3.22
CA LEU A 47 2.22 12.64 3.33
C LEU A 47 2.11 13.65 4.48
N ALA A 48 0.91 14.13 4.81
CA ALA A 48 0.67 15.08 5.90
C ALA A 48 1.05 14.53 7.29
N GLU A 49 1.07 13.21 7.45
CA GLU A 49 1.32 12.51 8.72
C GLU A 49 2.66 11.75 8.74
N LEU A 50 3.42 11.80 7.64
CA LEU A 50 4.72 11.17 7.51
C LEU A 50 5.83 12.03 8.11
N THR A 51 6.77 11.39 8.80
CA THR A 51 8.04 12.01 9.18
C THR A 51 8.96 12.10 7.96
N PRO A 52 9.97 13.00 7.95
CA PRO A 52 10.90 13.11 6.83
C PRO A 52 11.64 11.81 6.46
N ALA A 53 11.81 10.89 7.42
CA ALA A 53 12.42 9.58 7.19
C ALA A 53 11.45 8.54 6.58
N GLU A 54 10.14 8.80 6.63
CA GLU A 54 9.10 7.96 6.05
C GLU A 54 8.67 8.45 4.66
N VAL A 55 9.17 9.61 4.21
CA VAL A 55 8.95 10.13 2.86
C VAL A 55 9.94 9.49 1.90
N SER A 56 9.44 8.88 0.83
CA SER A 56 10.24 8.22 -0.20
C SER A 56 9.84 8.74 -1.58
N SER A 57 10.82 8.95 -2.46
CA SER A 57 10.61 9.33 -3.86
C SER A 57 10.55 8.13 -4.83
N GLU A 58 10.70 6.90 -4.32
CA GLU A 58 10.88 5.70 -5.15
C GLU A 58 9.63 4.83 -5.26
N ALA A 59 8.62 5.08 -4.43
CA ALA A 59 7.43 4.25 -4.35
C ALA A 59 6.15 5.08 -4.25
N LEU A 60 5.03 4.53 -4.73
CA LEU A 60 3.71 5.15 -4.55
C LEU A 60 3.18 4.98 -3.11
N ALA A 61 3.59 3.89 -2.46
CA ALA A 61 3.39 3.61 -1.06
C ALA A 61 4.47 2.64 -0.58
N GLN A 62 4.61 2.49 0.73
CA GLN A 62 5.54 1.54 1.34
C GLN A 62 4.96 1.02 2.66
N VAL A 63 5.21 -0.24 3.00
CA VAL A 63 4.91 -0.77 4.33
C VAL A 63 6.14 -0.61 5.23
N LEU A 64 5.91 -0.29 6.49
CA LEU A 64 6.91 -0.23 7.53
C LEU A 64 6.48 -1.15 8.67
N ARG A 65 7.42 -1.96 9.18
CA ARG A 65 7.20 -2.72 10.41
C ARG A 65 7.62 -1.88 11.61
N LEU A 66 6.65 -1.59 12.46
CA LEU A 66 6.86 -0.88 13.72
C LEU A 66 6.70 -1.83 14.90
N ARG A 67 7.40 -1.54 15.99
CA ARG A 67 7.28 -2.28 17.25
C ARG A 67 6.56 -1.42 18.27
N GLN A 68 5.46 -1.93 18.84
CA GLN A 68 4.85 -1.26 19.99
C GLN A 68 5.81 -1.33 21.19
N PRO A 69 5.97 -0.23 21.96
CA PRO A 69 6.68 -0.28 23.23
C PRO A 69 6.05 -1.36 24.12
N GLN A 70 6.88 -2.02 24.92
CA GLN A 70 6.39 -3.00 25.88
C GLN A 70 5.54 -2.28 26.93
N ASP A 71 4.22 -2.48 26.89
CA ASP A 71 3.29 -2.07 27.95
C ASP A 71 3.33 -3.14 29.06
N GLU A 72 3.32 -2.73 30.33
CA GLU A 72 3.33 -3.61 31.51
C GLU A 72 2.21 -4.67 31.47
N ARG A 73 1.15 -4.42 30.70
CA ARG A 73 0.01 -5.32 30.51
C ARG A 73 0.19 -6.38 29.42
N ARG A 74 1.29 -6.38 28.67
CA ARG A 74 1.53 -7.32 27.56
C ARG A 74 2.88 -8.04 27.68
N LEU A 75 2.81 -9.36 27.69
CA LEU A 75 3.98 -10.26 27.83
C LEU A 75 5.01 -10.15 26.69
N ARG A 76 4.64 -9.59 25.52
CA ARG A 76 5.54 -9.40 24.37
C ARG A 76 5.21 -8.12 23.61
N ALA A 77 6.24 -7.43 23.14
CA ALA A 77 6.12 -6.38 22.14
C ALA A 77 5.46 -6.98 20.88
N ARG A 78 4.46 -6.28 20.34
CA ARG A 78 3.77 -6.71 19.13
C ARG A 78 4.17 -5.80 17.99
N ASP A 79 4.60 -6.43 16.90
CA ASP A 79 4.85 -5.71 15.67
C ASP A 79 3.50 -5.34 15.01
N PHE A 80 3.44 -4.15 14.45
CA PHE A 80 2.34 -3.67 13.63
C PHE A 80 2.88 -3.04 12.35
N PHE A 81 2.03 -2.95 11.34
CA PHE A 81 2.44 -2.43 10.04
C PHE A 81 1.84 -1.06 9.78
N ARG A 82 2.60 -0.18 9.14
CA ARG A 82 2.12 1.11 8.67
C ARG A 82 2.32 1.19 7.17
N ILE A 83 1.27 1.53 6.45
CA ILE A 83 1.32 1.88 5.03
C ILE A 83 1.55 3.39 4.95
N CYS A 84 2.69 3.81 4.42
CA CYS A 84 3.01 5.20 4.15
C CYS A 84 2.73 5.50 2.69
N PHE A 85 1.60 6.15 2.41
CA PHE A 85 1.22 6.55 1.06
C PHE A 85 1.98 7.82 0.67
N GLN A 86 2.62 7.79 -0.50
CA GLN A 86 3.46 8.89 -0.97
C GLN A 86 2.65 9.79 -1.90
N ASP A 87 1.85 10.69 -1.30
CA ASP A 87 0.93 11.59 -2.01
C ASP A 87 1.60 12.27 -3.22
N HIS A 88 2.81 12.80 -3.01
CA HIS A 88 3.55 13.54 -4.02
C HIS A 88 3.89 12.69 -5.24
N ASN A 89 4.38 11.46 -5.05
CA ASN A 89 4.68 10.54 -6.15
C ASN A 89 3.41 10.13 -6.89
N PHE A 90 2.33 9.86 -6.14
CA PHE A 90 1.04 9.51 -6.72
C PHE A 90 0.46 10.65 -7.57
N LEU A 91 0.47 11.87 -7.04
CA LEU A 91 -0.05 13.05 -7.71
C LEU A 91 0.79 13.42 -8.93
N GLU A 92 2.12 13.33 -8.82
CA GLU A 92 3.03 13.52 -9.95
C GLU A 92 2.75 12.51 -11.06
N LEU A 93 2.56 11.23 -10.71
CA LEU A 93 2.23 10.18 -11.67
C LEU A 93 0.89 10.44 -12.36
N ILE A 94 -0.16 10.80 -11.61
CA ILE A 94 -1.47 11.13 -12.19
C ILE A 94 -1.37 12.34 -13.13
N GLN A 95 -0.59 13.35 -12.77
CA GLN A 95 -0.39 14.53 -13.60
C GLN A 95 0.42 14.21 -14.87
N ARG A 96 1.51 13.46 -14.73
CA ARG A 96 2.40 13.08 -15.84
C ARG A 96 1.67 12.27 -16.91
N GLU A 97 0.80 11.36 -16.48
CA GLU A 97 0.05 10.47 -17.38
C GLU A 97 -1.30 11.07 -17.85
N ASP A 98 -1.60 12.33 -17.48
CA ASP A 98 -2.89 13.01 -17.72
C ASP A 98 -4.11 12.13 -17.36
N ALA A 99 -4.02 11.49 -16.19
CA ALA A 99 -4.85 10.33 -15.85
C ALA A 99 -5.88 10.62 -14.74
N ARG A 100 -6.46 11.82 -14.70
CA ARG A 100 -7.39 12.22 -13.61
C ARG A 100 -8.57 11.27 -13.40
N GLN A 101 -9.13 10.70 -14.47
CA GLN A 101 -10.24 9.74 -14.38
C GLN A 101 -9.82 8.39 -13.75
N ARG A 102 -8.51 8.14 -13.64
CA ARG A 102 -7.91 6.90 -13.14
C ARG A 102 -7.38 7.05 -11.72
N PHE A 103 -7.66 8.18 -11.07
CA PHE A 103 -7.26 8.50 -9.70
C PHE A 103 -7.72 7.43 -8.71
N ILE A 104 -9.04 7.20 -8.59
CA ILE A 104 -9.57 6.13 -7.71
C ILE A 104 -9.02 4.76 -8.13
N PRO A 105 -9.11 4.31 -9.41
CA PRO A 105 -8.59 3.00 -9.79
C PRO A 105 -7.12 2.74 -9.42
N LEU A 106 -6.23 3.71 -9.67
CA LEU A 106 -4.82 3.58 -9.33
C LEU A 106 -4.62 3.57 -7.82
N MET A 107 -5.30 4.46 -7.10
CA MET A 107 -5.20 4.56 -5.65
C MET A 107 -5.69 3.27 -4.96
N THR A 108 -6.85 2.75 -5.38
CA THR A 108 -7.36 1.47 -4.89
C THR A 108 -6.38 0.34 -5.18
N TYR A 109 -5.75 0.33 -6.37
CA TYR A 109 -4.75 -0.69 -6.69
C TYR A 109 -3.53 -0.62 -5.77
N VAL A 110 -2.96 0.57 -5.57
CA VAL A 110 -1.82 0.76 -4.65
C VAL A 110 -2.19 0.28 -3.25
N LEU A 111 -3.34 0.68 -2.73
CA LEU A 111 -3.78 0.29 -1.38
C LEU A 111 -4.06 -1.22 -1.27
N VAL A 112 -4.64 -1.86 -2.29
CA VAL A 112 -4.79 -3.31 -2.33
C VAL A 112 -3.42 -4.00 -2.30
N HIS A 113 -2.44 -3.50 -3.06
CA HIS A 113 -1.08 -4.05 -3.07
C HIS A 113 -0.45 -4.04 -1.68
N GLU A 114 -0.46 -2.89 -1.00
CA GLU A 114 0.12 -2.77 0.34
C GLU A 114 -0.67 -3.57 1.40
N LEU A 115 -1.99 -3.63 1.31
CA LEU A 115 -2.78 -4.44 2.24
C LEU A 115 -2.54 -5.94 2.06
N VAL A 116 -2.33 -6.41 0.83
CA VAL A 116 -1.95 -7.80 0.54
C VAL A 116 -0.61 -8.12 1.21
N HIS A 117 0.38 -7.22 1.13
CA HIS A 117 1.64 -7.32 1.89
C HIS A 117 1.38 -7.46 3.39
N VAL A 118 0.61 -6.55 3.99
CA VAL A 118 0.27 -6.59 5.42
C VAL A 118 -0.36 -7.92 5.84
N VAL A 119 -1.34 -8.43 5.09
CA VAL A 119 -1.97 -9.73 5.40
C VAL A 119 -0.95 -10.86 5.32
N ARG A 120 -0.08 -10.85 4.30
CA ARG A 120 0.91 -11.90 4.06
C ARG A 120 2.00 -11.90 5.12
N PHE A 121 2.45 -10.73 5.58
CA PHE A 121 3.35 -10.62 6.73
C PHE A 121 2.69 -11.14 8.01
N TYR A 122 1.44 -10.77 8.28
CA TYR A 122 0.74 -11.24 9.48
C TYR A 122 0.48 -12.75 9.48
N LYS A 123 0.22 -13.34 8.30
CA LYS A 123 0.06 -14.78 8.14
C LYS A 123 1.38 -15.54 8.04
N PHE A 124 2.54 -14.87 8.20
CA PHE A 124 3.89 -15.42 8.04
C PHE A 124 4.10 -16.13 6.69
N MET A 125 3.35 -15.70 5.66
CA MET A 125 3.50 -16.21 4.29
C MET A 125 4.74 -15.64 3.61
N GLN A 126 5.25 -14.54 4.15
CA GLN A 126 6.48 -13.88 3.73
C GLN A 126 7.17 -13.25 4.95
N LEU A 127 8.51 -13.30 4.97
CA LEU A 127 9.32 -12.58 5.96
C LEU A 127 9.46 -11.10 5.53
N PHE A 128 9.25 -10.19 6.47
CA PHE A 128 9.48 -8.76 6.25
C PHE A 128 10.95 -8.46 5.91
N ASP A 129 11.87 -9.04 6.69
CA ASP A 129 13.32 -8.97 6.44
C ASP A 129 13.75 -10.12 5.53
N ALA A 130 13.45 -9.99 4.24
CA ALA A 130 13.83 -10.94 3.20
C ALA A 130 15.02 -10.41 2.36
N ASP A 131 15.76 -11.32 1.74
CA ASP A 131 16.78 -10.93 0.75
C ASP A 131 16.13 -10.38 -0.53
N ASP A 132 16.92 -9.70 -1.37
CA ASP A 132 16.40 -9.01 -2.56
C ASP A 132 15.71 -9.97 -3.55
N ARG A 133 16.17 -11.23 -3.61
CA ARG A 133 15.56 -12.24 -4.48
C ARG A 133 14.19 -12.65 -3.95
N GLN A 134 14.08 -12.92 -2.65
CA GLN A 134 12.82 -13.27 -2.00
C GLN A 134 11.83 -12.11 -2.06
N ARG A 135 12.29 -10.86 -1.89
CA ARG A 135 11.46 -9.66 -2.06
C ARG A 135 10.95 -9.52 -3.48
N SER A 136 11.81 -9.65 -4.49
CA SER A 136 11.38 -9.57 -5.89
C SER A 136 10.33 -10.63 -6.24
N LEU A 137 10.49 -11.86 -5.74
CA LEU A 137 9.49 -12.91 -5.87
C LEU A 137 8.18 -12.56 -5.15
N GLU A 138 8.27 -11.91 -4.01
CA GLU A 138 7.10 -11.45 -3.27
C GLU A 138 6.35 -10.33 -4.02
N GLU A 139 7.05 -9.30 -4.49
CA GLU A 139 6.44 -8.22 -5.28
C GLU A 139 5.69 -8.76 -6.49
N GLY A 140 6.27 -9.73 -7.19
CA GLY A 140 5.58 -10.43 -8.28
C GLY A 140 4.29 -11.12 -7.84
N ARG A 141 4.32 -11.85 -6.71
CA ARG A 141 3.13 -12.53 -6.18
C ARG A 141 2.07 -11.56 -5.71
N VAL A 142 2.45 -10.50 -5.01
CA VAL A 142 1.52 -9.48 -4.51
C VAL A 142 0.89 -8.73 -5.67
N HIS A 143 1.67 -8.38 -6.69
CA HIS A 143 1.16 -7.81 -7.94
C HIS A 143 0.10 -8.72 -8.59
N GLU A 144 0.40 -10.03 -8.72
CA GLU A 144 -0.53 -11.01 -9.28
C GLU A 144 -1.81 -11.15 -8.44
N ILE A 145 -1.69 -11.26 -7.12
CA ILE A 145 -2.84 -11.37 -6.20
C ILE A 145 -3.72 -10.13 -6.33
N SER A 146 -3.14 -8.93 -6.23
CA SER A 146 -3.84 -7.64 -6.34
C SER A 146 -4.56 -7.50 -7.68
N ALA A 147 -3.88 -7.81 -8.79
CA ALA A 147 -4.48 -7.78 -10.12
C ALA A 147 -5.65 -8.76 -10.24
N ASN A 148 -5.50 -9.98 -9.71
CA ASN A 148 -6.54 -11.00 -9.74
C ASN A 148 -7.76 -10.62 -8.90
N MET A 149 -7.55 -9.97 -7.74
CA MET A 149 -8.62 -9.45 -6.88
C MET A 149 -9.45 -8.39 -7.62
N LEU A 150 -8.78 -7.42 -8.23
CA LEU A 150 -9.44 -6.28 -8.87
C LEU A 150 -10.08 -6.65 -10.22
N ARG A 151 -9.58 -7.69 -10.90
CA ARG A 151 -10.22 -8.21 -12.12
C ARG A 151 -11.61 -8.79 -11.85
N LYS A 152 -11.83 -9.42 -10.70
CA LYS A 152 -13.13 -10.03 -10.33
C LYS A 152 -14.23 -8.99 -10.10
N VAL A 153 -13.88 -7.78 -9.71
CA VAL A 153 -14.83 -6.69 -9.39
C VAL A 153 -14.97 -5.63 -10.47
N ARG A 154 -14.34 -5.84 -11.64
CA ARG A 154 -14.42 -4.94 -12.81
C ARG A 154 -14.05 -3.49 -12.47
N LEU A 155 -12.93 -3.29 -11.79
CA LEU A 155 -12.39 -1.95 -11.57
C LEU A 155 -12.17 -1.24 -12.94
N PRO A 156 -12.76 -0.06 -13.18
CA PRO A 156 -12.55 0.67 -14.42
C PRO A 156 -11.07 0.94 -14.67
N HIS A 157 -10.64 0.90 -15.92
CA HIS A 157 -9.26 1.20 -16.33
C HIS A 157 -8.17 0.30 -15.72
N LEU A 158 -8.52 -0.86 -15.13
CA LEU A 158 -7.56 -1.77 -14.49
C LEU A 158 -6.36 -2.12 -15.39
N GLY A 159 -6.57 -2.36 -16.69
CA GLY A 159 -5.46 -2.65 -17.61
C GLY A 159 -4.39 -1.56 -17.62
N TRP A 160 -4.81 -0.30 -17.68
CA TRP A 160 -3.87 0.81 -17.58
C TRP A 160 -3.24 0.93 -16.20
N VAL A 161 -3.98 0.66 -15.13
CA VAL A 161 -3.44 0.72 -13.76
C VAL A 161 -2.29 -0.27 -13.62
N LEU A 162 -2.46 -1.49 -14.11
CA LEU A 162 -1.42 -2.52 -14.10
C LEU A 162 -0.20 -2.09 -14.91
N ASP A 163 -0.41 -1.62 -16.15
CA ASP A 163 0.68 -1.16 -17.02
C ASP A 163 1.42 0.04 -16.41
N CYS A 164 0.69 0.97 -15.81
CA CYS A 164 1.22 2.19 -15.19
C CYS A 164 2.04 1.85 -13.96
N TYR A 165 1.50 1.03 -13.05
CA TYR A 165 2.20 0.61 -11.83
C TYR A 165 3.46 -0.17 -12.16
N GLN A 166 3.39 -1.13 -13.10
CA GLN A 166 4.56 -1.91 -13.52
C GLN A 166 5.66 -1.03 -14.12
N LYS A 167 5.32 -0.06 -14.97
CA LYS A 167 6.27 0.92 -15.51
C LYS A 167 6.86 1.80 -14.43
N TYR A 168 6.05 2.24 -13.48
CA TYR A 168 6.50 3.05 -12.35
C TYR A 168 7.53 2.27 -11.53
N THR A 169 7.23 1.04 -11.11
CA THR A 169 8.16 0.19 -10.34
C THR A 169 9.44 -0.10 -11.12
N ALA A 170 9.36 -0.36 -12.43
CA ALA A 170 10.54 -0.58 -13.26
C ALA A 170 11.46 0.65 -13.32
N ALA A 171 10.88 1.86 -13.41
CA ALA A 171 11.62 3.11 -13.51
C ALA A 171 12.26 3.57 -12.19
N HIS A 172 11.77 3.12 -11.04
CA HIS A 172 12.23 3.53 -9.71
C HIS A 172 12.96 2.39 -8.98
N SER A 173 13.51 1.42 -9.73
CA SER A 173 14.16 0.24 -9.19
C SER A 173 15.55 0.53 -8.58
N ALA A 174 15.67 0.80 -7.28
CA ALA A 174 16.87 0.41 -6.52
C ALA A 174 16.82 0.40 -4.98
N GLU A 175 16.07 1.21 -4.21
CA GLU A 175 16.28 1.26 -2.75
C GLU A 175 14.99 1.18 -1.89
N ARG A 176 14.67 -0.09 -1.58
CA ARG A 176 14.20 -0.64 -0.29
C ARG A 176 12.87 -0.17 0.30
N TYR A 177 11.77 -0.83 -0.07
CA TYR A 177 10.62 -1.02 0.84
C TYR A 177 9.91 -2.36 0.56
N CYS A 178 9.29 -2.93 1.60
CA CYS A 178 8.19 -3.88 1.55
C CYS A 178 7.13 -3.23 2.43
#